data_AF-A0A2D6NW48-F1
#
_entry.id   AF-A0A2D6NW48-F1
#
_cell.length_a   1.000
_cell.length_b   1.000
_cell.length_c   1.000
_cell.angle_alpha   90.00
_cell.angle_beta   90.00
_cell.angle_gamma   90.00
#
_symmetry.space_group_name_H-M   'P 1'
#
loop_
_entity.id
_entity.type
_entity.pdbx_description
1 polymer ?
#
loop_
_entity_poly.entity_id
_entity_poly.type
_entity_poly.pdbx_seq_one_letter_code
_entity_poly.pdbx_strand_id
1 'polypeptide(L)'
;MKVLVVEDRFDNAVVALQFFKEKGIEAEVIGTANNAKKKLEKEAYLGAIIDVEIPQAIGETPQVLGPGVGELAKELGTPHVYLTGGYFHHGPQAKVFVDEFCLEQDEGNMVPDKTDLGAWEAAWDVLRSLGNLEEIYESRVRYQKFTGEMYRRA
;
A
#
# COMPACT_ATOMS: atom_id res chain seq x y z
N MET A 1 10.38 -5.69 10.79
CA MET A 1 9.76 -5.75 9.45
C MET A 1 8.69 -4.68 9.40
N LYS A 2 8.59 -3.95 8.30
CA LYS A 2 7.71 -2.77 8.23
C LYS A 2 6.78 -2.84 7.03
N VAL A 3 5.54 -2.43 7.19
CA VAL A 3 4.58 -2.26 6.08
C VAL A 3 4.61 -0.81 5.62
N LEU A 4 4.61 -0.59 4.30
CA LEU A 4 4.45 0.74 3.72
C LEU A 4 2.95 1.03 3.57
N VAL A 5 2.50 2.17 4.06
CA VAL A 5 1.16 2.70 3.80
C VAL A 5 1.31 3.98 2.99
N VAL A 6 0.64 4.08 1.84
CA VAL A 6 0.65 5.29 1.02
C VAL A 6 -0.72 5.93 1.12
N GLU A 7 -0.81 7.02 1.88
CA GLU A 7 -2.06 7.66 2.29
C GLU A 7 -1.80 9.13 2.57
N ASP A 8 -2.51 10.03 1.90
CA ASP A 8 -2.34 11.48 2.04
C ASP A 8 -3.28 12.09 3.09
N ARG A 9 -4.42 11.44 3.39
CA ARG A 9 -5.37 11.96 4.36
C ARG A 9 -4.99 11.56 5.78
N PHE A 10 -4.94 12.56 6.66
CA PHE A 10 -4.49 12.39 8.04
C PHE A 10 -5.36 11.43 8.87
N ASP A 11 -6.69 11.52 8.71
CA ASP A 11 -7.66 10.65 9.39
C ASP A 11 -7.43 9.17 9.03
N ASN A 12 -7.34 8.87 7.74
CA ASN A 12 -7.02 7.53 7.24
C ASN A 12 -5.66 7.03 7.75
N ALA A 13 -4.63 7.88 7.69
CA ALA A 13 -3.28 7.55 8.14
C ALA A 13 -3.22 7.18 9.63
N VAL A 14 -3.96 7.90 10.48
CA VAL A 14 -4.05 7.62 11.92
C VAL A 14 -4.68 6.26 12.18
N VAL A 15 -5.77 5.92 11.48
CA VAL A 15 -6.45 4.64 11.62
C VAL A 15 -5.57 3.48 11.12
N ALA A 16 -4.85 3.67 10.01
CA ALA A 16 -3.86 2.70 9.53
C ALA A 16 -2.77 2.41 10.58
N LEU A 17 -2.20 3.46 11.17
CA LEU A 17 -1.17 3.33 12.21
C LEU A 17 -1.72 2.65 13.47
N GLN A 18 -2.96 2.97 13.86
CA GLN A 18 -3.62 2.31 14.98
C GLN A 18 -3.79 0.81 14.69
N PHE A 19 -4.32 0.44 13.53
CA PHE A 19 -4.51 -0.96 13.12
C PHE A 19 -3.21 -1.75 13.19
N PHE A 20 -2.13 -1.27 12.56
CA PHE A 20 -0.86 -1.99 12.55
C PHE A 20 -0.21 -2.07 13.94
N LYS A 21 -0.38 -1.03 14.77
CA LYS A 21 0.06 -1.06 16.17
C LYS A 21 -0.66 -2.15 16.96
N GLU A 22 -1.98 -2.32 16.79
CA GLU A 22 -2.75 -3.38 17.45
C GLU A 22 -2.34 -4.78 16.99
N LYS A 23 -1.89 -4.93 15.74
CA LYS A 23 -1.32 -6.17 15.22
C LYS A 23 0.15 -6.40 15.61
N GLY A 24 0.80 -5.46 16.29
CA GLY A 24 2.22 -5.56 16.64
C GLY A 24 3.17 -5.46 15.45
N ILE A 25 2.73 -4.82 14.36
CA ILE A 25 3.49 -4.64 13.12
C ILE A 25 3.89 -3.16 13.00
N GLU A 26 5.13 -2.91 12.62
CA GLU A 26 5.59 -1.55 12.33
C GLU A 26 5.03 -1.09 10.98
N ALA A 27 4.48 0.13 10.92
CA ALA A 27 3.99 0.73 9.68
C ALA A 27 4.62 2.11 9.48
N GLU A 28 4.94 2.44 8.23
CA GLU A 28 5.38 3.76 7.81
C GLU A 28 4.38 4.33 6.82
N VAL A 29 3.79 5.48 7.17
CA VAL A 29 2.84 6.19 6.30
C VAL A 29 3.56 7.26 5.50
N ILE A 30 3.34 7.27 4.19
CA ILE A 30 3.88 8.27 3.26
C ILE A 30 2.74 8.88 2.44
N GLY A 31 2.55 10.20 2.55
CA GLY A 31 1.41 10.88 1.92
C GLY A 31 1.63 11.40 0.50
N THR A 32 2.71 11.02 -0.19
CA THR A 32 2.95 11.49 -1.57
C THR A 32 3.58 10.41 -2.45
N ALA A 33 3.24 10.42 -3.74
CA ALA A 33 3.80 9.49 -4.72
C ALA A 33 5.34 9.60 -4.80
N ASN A 34 5.89 10.83 -4.84
CA ASN A 34 7.35 11.02 -4.92
C ASN A 34 8.10 10.43 -3.73
N ASN A 35 7.58 10.60 -2.52
CA ASN A 35 8.25 10.08 -1.33
C ASN A 35 8.09 8.57 -1.23
N ALA A 36 6.92 8.02 -1.61
CA ALA A 36 6.68 6.58 -1.59
C ALA A 36 7.61 5.85 -2.56
N LYS A 37 7.77 6.36 -3.79
CA LYS A 37 8.70 5.81 -4.79
C LYS A 37 10.15 5.84 -4.29
N LYS A 38 10.61 6.99 -3.79
CA LYS A 38 11.96 7.13 -3.21
C LYS A 38 12.21 6.19 -2.04
N LYS A 39 11.19 5.86 -1.26
CA LYS A 39 11.28 4.92 -0.14
C LYS A 39 11.38 3.48 -0.63
N LEU A 40 10.53 3.07 -1.56
CA LEU A 40 10.58 1.75 -2.18
C LEU A 40 11.95 1.47 -2.83
N GLU A 41 12.57 2.46 -3.47
CA GLU A 41 13.90 2.33 -4.08
C GLU A 41 15.07 2.18 -3.08
N LYS A 42 14.85 2.51 -1.80
CA LYS A 42 15.91 2.56 -0.77
C LYS A 42 15.75 1.51 0.31
N GLU A 43 14.52 1.10 0.58
CA GLU A 43 14.16 0.27 1.73
C GLU A 43 13.24 -0.86 1.29
N ALA A 44 13.50 -2.07 1.79
CA ALA A 44 12.59 -3.18 1.63
C ALA A 44 11.43 -3.07 2.64
N TYR A 45 10.21 -3.33 2.18
CA TYR A 45 8.99 -3.38 3.01
C TYR A 45 8.37 -4.76 2.95
N LEU A 46 7.74 -5.21 4.03
CA LEU A 46 7.02 -6.50 4.11
C LEU A 46 5.94 -6.60 3.03
N GLY A 47 5.22 -5.50 2.83
CA GLY A 47 4.31 -5.25 1.72
C GLY A 47 3.87 -3.79 1.73
N ALA A 48 3.01 -3.41 0.81
CA ALA A 48 2.46 -2.05 0.71
C ALA A 48 0.93 -2.04 0.60
N ILE A 49 0.29 -1.09 1.27
CA ILE A 49 -1.13 -0.74 1.08
C ILE A 49 -1.16 0.68 0.52
N ILE A 50 -1.74 0.85 -0.67
CA ILE A 50 -1.57 2.06 -1.48
C ILE A 50 -2.93 2.69 -1.78
N ASP A 51 -3.14 3.96 -1.43
CA ASP A 51 -4.27 4.73 -1.97
C ASP A 51 -4.02 5.05 -3.45
N VAL A 52 -5.09 4.98 -4.23
CA VAL A 52 -5.11 5.26 -5.67
C VAL A 52 -4.96 6.75 -5.92
N GLU A 53 -5.68 7.57 -5.15
CA GLU A 53 -5.65 9.03 -5.28
C GLU A 53 -4.72 9.62 -4.22
N ILE A 54 -3.56 10.11 -4.66
CA ILE A 54 -2.56 10.72 -3.80
C ILE A 54 -1.90 11.89 -4.52
N PRO A 55 -1.37 12.90 -3.81
CA PRO A 55 -0.67 13.99 -4.45
C PRO A 55 0.74 13.58 -4.88
N GLN A 56 1.27 14.24 -5.92
CA GLN A 56 2.63 14.00 -6.39
C GLN A 56 3.66 14.43 -5.34
N ALA A 57 3.44 15.59 -4.71
CA ALA A 57 4.26 16.16 -3.64
C ALA A 57 3.41 16.86 -2.57
N ILE A 58 4.06 17.28 -1.47
CA ILE A 58 3.37 17.89 -0.32
C ILE A 58 2.73 19.21 -0.75
N GLY A 59 1.43 19.35 -0.46
CA GLY A 59 0.66 20.56 -0.77
C GLY A 59 0.06 20.59 -2.18
N GLU A 60 0.26 19.55 -2.98
CA GLU A 60 -0.42 19.39 -4.27
C GLU A 60 -1.79 18.71 -4.11
N THR A 61 -2.66 18.89 -5.10
CA THR A 61 -3.96 18.21 -5.16
C THR A 61 -3.79 16.72 -5.46
N PRO A 62 -4.55 15.82 -4.80
CA PRO A 62 -4.56 14.40 -5.13
C PRO A 62 -4.91 14.12 -6.59
N GLN A 63 -4.24 13.11 -7.16
CA GLN A 63 -4.43 12.60 -8.52
C GLN A 63 -4.30 11.07 -8.49
N VAL A 64 -4.75 10.39 -9.56
CA VAL A 64 -4.62 8.94 -9.71
C VAL A 64 -3.16 8.55 -9.95
N LEU A 65 -2.36 8.51 -8.88
CA LEU A 65 -0.91 8.28 -8.89
C LEU A 65 -0.51 7.01 -8.12
N GLY A 66 -1.41 6.45 -7.31
CA GLY A 66 -1.23 5.19 -6.60
C GLY A 66 -0.82 4.03 -7.50
N PRO A 67 -1.45 3.81 -8.68
CA PRO A 67 -1.08 2.75 -9.61
C PRO A 67 0.41 2.75 -9.96
N GLY A 68 0.96 3.93 -10.31
CA GLY A 68 2.39 4.06 -10.61
C GLY A 68 3.32 3.85 -9.41
N VAL A 69 2.82 3.88 -8.16
CA VAL A 69 3.59 3.44 -6.98
C VAL A 69 3.52 1.91 -6.85
N GLY A 70 2.36 1.31 -7.12
CA GLY A 70 2.17 -0.15 -7.13
C GLY A 70 2.97 -0.85 -8.23
N GLU A 71 3.06 -0.26 -9.43
CA GLU A 71 3.92 -0.75 -10.51
C GLU A 71 5.39 -0.83 -10.06
N LEU A 72 5.93 0.24 -9.48
CA LEU A 72 7.28 0.22 -8.92
C LEU A 72 7.42 -0.80 -7.78
N ALA A 73 6.41 -0.92 -6.90
CA ALA A 73 6.42 -1.94 -5.85
C ALA A 73 6.51 -3.35 -6.45
N LYS A 74 5.76 -3.63 -7.52
CA LYS A 74 5.78 -4.89 -8.28
C LYS A 74 7.13 -5.15 -8.92
N GLU A 75 7.72 -4.15 -9.59
CA GLU A 75 9.08 -4.23 -10.15
C GLU A 75 10.09 -4.59 -9.07
N LEU A 76 10.00 -3.98 -7.89
CA LEU A 76 10.90 -4.24 -6.76
C LEU A 76 10.53 -5.51 -5.95
N GLY A 77 9.57 -6.30 -6.43
CA GLY A 77 9.12 -7.52 -5.78
C GLY A 77 8.47 -7.32 -4.41
N THR A 78 7.93 -6.12 -4.14
CA THR A 78 7.15 -5.81 -2.95
C THR A 78 5.68 -6.17 -3.20
N PRO A 79 5.12 -7.15 -2.46
CA PRO A 79 3.68 -7.42 -2.52
C PRO A 79 2.91 -6.16 -2.14
N HIS A 80 1.85 -5.83 -2.88
CA HIS A 80 1.05 -4.65 -2.60
C HIS A 80 -0.43 -4.89 -2.90
N VAL A 81 -1.26 -4.06 -2.30
CA VAL A 81 -2.70 -3.95 -2.57
C VAL A 81 -3.08 -2.48 -2.63
N TYR A 82 -4.17 -2.18 -3.30
CA TYR A 82 -4.79 -0.88 -3.31
C TYR A 82 -5.94 -0.83 -2.32
N LEU A 83 -6.06 0.29 -1.61
CA LEU A 83 -7.19 0.61 -0.74
C LEU A 83 -7.63 2.05 -1.04
N THR A 84 -8.71 2.19 -1.78
CA THR A 84 -9.22 3.51 -2.23
C THR A 84 -10.58 3.80 -1.64
N GLY A 85 -10.82 5.06 -1.25
CA GLY A 85 -12.12 5.51 -0.76
C GLY A 85 -13.03 6.01 -1.88
N GLY A 86 -14.35 6.00 -1.65
CA GLY A 86 -15.31 6.57 -2.58
C GLY A 86 -16.72 6.65 -2.01
N TYR A 87 -17.63 7.29 -2.75
CA TYR A 87 -19.06 7.24 -2.47
C TYR A 87 -19.69 6.15 -3.33
N PHE A 88 -20.04 5.03 -2.70
CA PHE A 88 -20.67 3.90 -3.37
C PHE A 88 -22.08 3.74 -2.82
N HIS A 89 -23.10 4.04 -3.65
CA HIS A 89 -24.57 3.88 -3.53
C HIS A 89 -25.31 3.93 -2.16
N HIS A 90 -24.70 3.55 -1.03
CA HIS A 90 -25.24 3.55 0.33
C HIS A 90 -24.38 4.29 1.38
N GLY A 91 -23.31 4.98 0.98
CA GLY A 91 -22.52 5.83 1.90
C GLY A 91 -21.03 5.90 1.52
N PRO A 92 -20.20 6.50 2.38
CA PRO A 92 -18.75 6.39 2.24
C PRO A 92 -18.34 4.93 2.46
N GLN A 93 -17.69 4.36 1.45
CA GLN A 93 -17.12 3.01 1.49
C GLN A 93 -15.74 3.05 0.84
N ALA A 94 -14.94 2.03 1.13
CA ALA A 94 -13.68 1.86 0.44
C ALA A 94 -13.68 0.54 -0.35
N LYS A 95 -12.68 0.40 -1.20
CA LYS A 95 -12.51 -0.74 -2.08
C LYS A 95 -11.09 -1.25 -2.00
N VAL A 96 -10.95 -2.56 -1.83
CA VAL A 96 -9.66 -3.26 -1.82
C VAL A 96 -9.52 -4.13 -3.05
N PHE A 97 -8.37 -4.04 -3.73
CA PHE A 97 -8.04 -4.86 -4.89
C PHE A 97 -6.51 -4.95 -5.08
N VAL A 98 -6.07 -5.92 -5.88
CA VAL A 98 -4.64 -6.23 -6.08
C VAL A 98 -4.11 -5.66 -7.39
N ASP A 99 -4.97 -5.60 -8.41
CA ASP A 99 -4.57 -5.24 -9.77
C ASP A 99 -5.19 -3.89 -10.16
N GLU A 100 -4.40 -3.00 -10.74
CA GLU A 100 -4.84 -1.70 -11.23
C GLU A 100 -5.91 -1.80 -12.32
N PHE A 101 -5.96 -2.92 -13.06
CA PHE A 101 -7.06 -3.21 -13.99
C PHE A 101 -8.44 -3.28 -13.31
N CYS A 102 -8.49 -3.55 -12.00
CA CYS A 102 -9.72 -3.57 -11.22
C CYS A 102 -10.36 -2.17 -11.04
N LEU A 103 -9.60 -1.09 -11.31
CA LEU A 103 -10.14 0.28 -11.33
C LEU A 103 -11.12 0.49 -12.50
N GLU A 104 -10.90 -0.19 -13.63
CA GLU A 104 -11.72 -0.02 -14.83
C GLU A 104 -12.95 -0.95 -14.85
N GLN A 105 -12.85 -2.12 -14.20
CA GLN A 105 -13.85 -3.19 -14.30
C GLN A 105 -14.87 -3.23 -13.16
N ASP A 106 -14.81 -2.26 -12.24
CA ASP A 106 -15.53 -2.28 -10.96
C ASP A 106 -15.34 -3.60 -10.17
N GLU A 107 -14.18 -4.23 -10.30
CA GLU A 107 -13.82 -5.44 -9.56
C GLU A 107 -13.10 -5.12 -8.24
N GLY A 108 -13.32 -5.92 -7.18
CA GLY A 108 -12.69 -5.74 -5.87
C GLY A 108 -13.67 -5.89 -4.71
N ASN A 109 -13.14 -5.97 -3.50
CA ASN A 109 -13.96 -6.15 -2.31
C ASN A 109 -14.36 -4.78 -1.74
N MET A 110 -15.67 -4.53 -1.69
CA MET A 110 -16.23 -3.40 -0.96
C MET A 110 -16.05 -3.61 0.54
N VAL A 111 -15.51 -2.60 1.21
CA VAL A 111 -15.18 -2.62 2.64
C VAL A 111 -15.71 -1.33 3.29
N PRO A 112 -15.72 -1.24 4.64
CA PRO A 112 -16.02 0.01 5.33
C PRO A 112 -15.13 1.17 4.86
N ASP A 113 -15.50 2.40 5.22
CA ASP A 113 -14.68 3.58 4.95
C ASP A 113 -13.27 3.45 5.56
N LYS A 114 -12.27 4.15 4.99
CA LYS A 114 -10.87 4.09 5.46
C LYS A 114 -10.67 4.68 6.86
N THR A 115 -11.66 5.39 7.39
CA THR A 115 -11.70 5.81 8.80
C THR A 115 -12.10 4.67 9.77
N ASP A 116 -12.45 3.50 9.27
CA ASP A 116 -12.77 2.30 10.05
C ASP A 116 -11.61 1.29 10.02
N LEU A 117 -11.29 0.68 11.17
CA LEU A 117 -10.24 -0.33 11.29
C LEU A 117 -10.49 -1.56 10.39
N GLY A 118 -11.76 -1.89 10.12
CA GLY A 118 -12.16 -3.00 9.27
C GLY A 118 -11.72 -2.87 7.81
N ALA A 119 -11.57 -1.64 7.30
CA ALA A 119 -11.03 -1.42 5.96
C ALA A 119 -9.56 -1.84 5.86
N TRP A 120 -8.77 -1.49 6.89
CA TRP A 120 -7.35 -1.83 6.99
C TRP A 120 -7.14 -3.32 7.27
N GLU A 121 -8.00 -3.94 8.06
CA GLU A 121 -8.00 -5.38 8.27
C GLU A 121 -8.25 -6.14 6.97
N ALA A 122 -9.26 -5.76 6.21
CA ALA A 122 -9.55 -6.37 4.92
C ALA A 122 -8.39 -6.19 3.92
N ALA A 123 -7.80 -5.00 3.84
CA ALA A 123 -6.63 -4.75 3.00
C ALA A 123 -5.41 -5.60 3.42
N TRP A 124 -5.16 -5.73 4.72
CA TRP A 124 -4.10 -6.57 5.26
C TRP A 124 -4.32 -8.05 4.97
N ASP A 125 -5.55 -8.54 5.08
CA ASP A 125 -5.89 -9.93 4.78
C ASP A 125 -5.69 -10.27 3.30
N VAL A 126 -6.12 -9.37 2.40
CA VAL A 126 -5.83 -9.52 0.97
C VAL A 126 -4.32 -9.51 0.72
N LEU A 127 -3.57 -8.56 1.31
CA LEU A 127 -2.11 -8.49 1.14
C LEU A 127 -1.41 -9.77 1.60
N ARG A 128 -1.80 -10.33 2.75
CA ARG A 128 -1.25 -11.60 3.25
C ARG A 128 -1.62 -12.80 2.39
N SER A 129 -2.75 -12.75 1.69
CA SER A 129 -3.15 -13.83 0.79
C SER A 129 -2.28 -13.95 -0.47
N LEU A 130 -1.49 -12.91 -0.79
CA LEU A 130 -0.62 -12.89 -1.97
C LEU A 130 0.61 -13.80 -1.85
N GLY A 131 0.92 -14.29 -0.65
CA GLY A 131 2.01 -15.24 -0.41
C GLY A 131 2.68 -15.06 0.96
N ASN A 132 3.81 -15.74 1.15
CA ASN A 132 4.60 -15.64 2.38
C ASN A 132 5.39 -14.32 2.41
N LEU A 133 4.78 -13.27 2.96
CA LEU A 133 5.36 -11.91 2.98
C LEU A 133 6.74 -11.87 3.65
N GLU A 134 6.93 -12.60 4.75
CA GLU A 134 8.19 -12.61 5.50
C GLU A 134 9.33 -13.20 4.67
N GLU A 135 9.08 -14.35 4.03
CA GLU A 135 10.08 -15.00 3.17
C GLU A 135 10.45 -14.13 1.96
N ILE A 136 9.47 -13.45 1.36
CA ILE A 136 9.69 -12.50 0.26
C ILE A 136 10.52 -11.30 0.74
N TYR A 137 10.20 -10.76 1.91
CA TYR A 137 10.94 -9.66 2.53
C TYR A 137 12.40 -10.06 2.80
N GLU A 138 12.61 -11.16 3.51
CA GLU A 138 13.95 -11.63 3.86
C GLU A 138 14.80 -11.93 2.64
N SER A 139 14.21 -12.51 1.60
CA SER A 139 14.90 -12.79 0.34
C SER A 139 15.41 -11.51 -0.32
N ARG A 140 14.60 -10.44 -0.33
CA ARG A 140 15.01 -9.13 -0.86
C ARG A 140 16.08 -8.47 -0.01
N VAL A 141 15.99 -8.54 1.32
CA VAL A 141 17.03 -8.03 2.22
C VAL A 141 18.35 -8.79 2.02
N ARG A 142 18.31 -10.12 1.88
CA ARG A 142 19.51 -10.92 1.57
C ARG A 142 20.11 -10.54 0.23
N TYR A 143 19.29 -10.35 -0.80
CA TYR A 143 19.74 -9.89 -2.12
C TYR A 143 20.46 -8.54 -2.01
N GLN A 144 19.82 -7.55 -1.37
CA GLN A 144 20.39 -6.21 -1.21
C GLN A 144 21.71 -6.24 -0.43
N LYS A 145 21.82 -7.08 0.61
CA LYS A 145 23.06 -7.26 1.36
C LYS A 145 24.18 -7.86 0.50
N PHE A 146 23.85 -8.70 -0.47
CA PHE A 146 24.83 -9.39 -1.32
C PHE A 146 25.26 -8.55 -2.52
N THR A 147 24.33 -7.86 -3.19
CA THR A 147 24.60 -7.09 -4.42
C THR A 147 24.86 -5.61 -4.15
N GLY A 148 24.41 -5.07 -3.01
CA GLY A 148 24.38 -3.64 -2.76
C GLY A 148 23.22 -2.91 -3.46
N GLU A 149 22.38 -3.63 -4.20
CA GLU A 149 21.30 -3.09 -5.03
C GLU A 149 19.94 -3.61 -4.58
N MET A 150 18.88 -2.82 -4.81
CA MET A 150 17.52 -3.32 -4.61
C MET A 150 17.18 -4.41 -5.62
N TYR A 151 16.48 -5.45 -5.18
CA TYR A 151 15.96 -6.48 -6.07
C TYR A 151 15.00 -5.86 -7.10
N ARG A 152 15.14 -6.27 -8.36
CA ARG A 152 14.23 -5.91 -9.46
C ARG A 152 13.82 -7.18 -10.21
N ARG A 153 12.53 -7.37 -10.42
CA ARG A 153 12.00 -8.38 -11.35
C ARG A 153 12.35 -7.95 -12.78
N ALA A 154 12.94 -8.86 -13.53
CA ALA A 154 13.25 -8.71 -14.95
C ALA A 154 12.00 -8.89 -15.82
#